data_AF-A0A974WMG3-F1
#
_entry.id   AF-A0A974WMG3-F1
#
_cell.length_a   1.000
_cell.length_b   1.000
_cell.length_c   1.000
_cell.angle_alpha   90.00
_cell.angle_beta   90.00
_cell.angle_gamma   90.00
#
_symmetry.space_group_name_H-M   'P 1'
#
loop_
_entity.id
_entity.type
_entity.pdbx_description
1 polymer ?
#
loop_
_entity_poly.entity_id
_entity_poly.type
_entity_poly.pdbx_seq_one_letter_code
_entity_poly.pdbx_strand_id
1 'polypeptide(L)'
;MHSPELLKGTLQTIILKLLADNGKMYGYEITQKVKALSNGKLVLTEGSLYPTLHKLEAEGLLSTEKVSMGKRVRKYYLLTPVGNSTVSQKIEAFEAFISTMFNVLQIKPAY
;
A
#
# COMPACT_ATOMS: atom_id res chain seq x y z
N MET A 1 0.07 12.26 -15.43
CA MET A 1 0.86 11.98 -14.21
C MET A 1 -0.07 12.19 -13.02
N HIS A 2 -0.17 11.25 -12.09
CA HIS A 2 -0.98 11.43 -10.88
C HIS A 2 -0.25 12.38 -9.92
N SER A 3 -0.98 13.30 -9.28
CA SER A 3 -0.41 14.23 -8.31
C SER A 3 0.21 13.46 -7.14
N PRO A 4 1.50 13.70 -6.78
CA PRO A 4 2.18 12.99 -5.71
C PRO A 4 1.45 13.04 -4.36
N GLU A 5 0.67 14.10 -4.10
CA GLU A 5 -0.09 14.26 -2.86
C GLU A 5 -1.20 13.22 -2.72
N LEU A 6 -1.93 12.94 -3.81
CA LEU A 6 -3.02 11.94 -3.80
C LEU A 6 -2.48 10.53 -3.58
N LEU A 7 -1.30 10.23 -4.14
CA LEU A 7 -0.65 8.94 -3.94
C LEU A 7 -0.19 8.76 -2.49
N LYS A 8 0.37 9.80 -1.87
CA LYS A 8 0.87 9.74 -0.50
C LYS A 8 -0.24 9.38 0.51
N GLY A 9 -1.45 9.90 0.31
CA GLY A 9 -2.61 9.60 1.16
C GLY A 9 -3.16 8.17 1.00
N THR A 10 -2.95 7.56 -0.17
CA THR A 10 -3.53 6.25 -0.54
C THR A 10 -2.55 5.09 -0.42
N LEU A 11 -1.25 5.39 -0.41
CA LEU A 11 -0.18 4.40 -0.39
C LEU A 11 -0.23 3.47 0.82
N GLN A 12 -0.64 3.97 2.00
CA GLN A 12 -0.82 3.13 3.18
C GLN A 12 -1.86 2.03 2.95
N THR A 13 -3.05 2.42 2.46
CA THR A 13 -4.14 1.48 2.18
C THR A 13 -3.74 0.45 1.14
N ILE A 14 -3.01 0.88 0.09
CA ILE A 14 -2.47 -0.02 -0.94
C ILE A 14 -1.51 -1.06 -0.33
N ILE A 15 -0.55 -0.63 0.48
CA ILE A 15 0.44 -1.52 1.11
C ILE A 15 -0.26 -2.54 2.02
N LEU A 16 -1.18 -2.07 2.89
CA LEU A 16 -1.91 -2.92 3.82
C LEU A 16 -2.73 -3.98 3.06
N LYS A 17 -3.45 -3.58 2.00
CA LYS A 17 -4.21 -4.51 1.16
C LYS A 17 -3.31 -5.53 0.45
N LEU A 18 -2.19 -5.10 -0.13
CA LEU A 18 -1.26 -6.02 -0.79
C LEU A 18 -0.69 -7.06 0.16
N LEU A 19 -0.32 -6.66 1.38
CA LEU A 19 0.17 -7.59 2.39
C LEU A 19 -0.93 -8.53 2.89
N ALA A 20 -2.18 -8.06 2.99
CA ALA A 20 -3.32 -8.93 3.31
C ALA A 20 -3.53 -10.02 2.24
N ASP A 21 -3.41 -9.66 0.96
CA ASP A 21 -3.67 -10.58 -0.15
C ASP A 21 -2.51 -11.53 -0.45
N ASN A 22 -1.27 -11.18 -0.08
CA ASN A 22 -0.06 -11.93 -0.47
C ASN A 22 0.75 -12.45 0.75
N GLY A 23 0.33 -12.16 1.98
CA GLY A 23 0.95 -12.62 3.22
C GLY A 23 2.21 -11.84 3.62
N LYS A 24 3.29 -11.94 2.83
CA LYS A 24 4.53 -11.19 3.07
C LYS A 24 5.17 -10.74 1.78
N MET A 25 5.71 -9.52 1.76
CA MET A 25 6.36 -8.95 0.58
C MET A 25 7.58 -8.11 0.97
N TYR A 26 8.61 -8.08 0.12
CA TYR A 26 9.70 -7.10 0.23
C TYR A 26 9.46 -5.90 -0.70
N GLY A 27 10.17 -4.79 -0.46
CA GLY A 27 9.86 -3.49 -1.07
C GLY A 27 9.71 -3.52 -2.60
N TYR A 28 10.59 -4.23 -3.30
CA TYR A 28 10.51 -4.37 -4.76
C TYR A 28 9.28 -5.17 -5.22
N GLU A 29 8.83 -6.19 -4.48
CA GLU A 29 7.60 -6.90 -4.86
C GLU A 29 6.39 -5.97 -4.76
N ILE A 30 6.35 -5.12 -3.73
CA ILE A 30 5.28 -4.14 -3.55
C ILE A 30 5.25 -3.17 -4.73
N THR A 31 6.39 -2.59 -5.13
CA THR A 31 6.44 -1.66 -6.27
C THR A 31 6.00 -2.33 -7.56
N GLN A 32 6.46 -3.55 -7.84
CA GLN A 32 6.11 -4.29 -9.05
C GLN A 32 4.64 -4.67 -9.08
N LYS A 33 4.06 -5.08 -7.95
CA LYS A 33 2.65 -5.46 -7.86
C LYS A 33 1.74 -4.25 -8.08
N VAL A 34 2.05 -3.09 -7.50
CA VAL A 34 1.30 -1.84 -7.73
C VAL A 34 1.39 -1.41 -9.20
N LYS A 35 2.58 -1.50 -9.80
CA LYS A 35 2.75 -1.19 -11.23
C LYS A 35 1.90 -2.11 -12.10
N ALA A 36 1.88 -3.41 -11.81
CA ALA A 36 1.08 -4.38 -12.56
C ALA A 36 -0.42 -4.11 -12.42
N LEU A 37 -0.93 -3.97 -11.19
CA LEU A 37 -2.35 -3.74 -10.90
C LEU A 37 -2.88 -2.41 -11.48
N SER A 38 -2.01 -1.41 -11.59
CA SER A 38 -2.36 -0.10 -12.15
C SER A 38 -2.17 0.01 -13.67
N ASN A 39 -1.87 -1.10 -14.37
CA ASN A 39 -1.51 -1.07 -15.80
C ASN A 39 -0.38 -0.07 -16.12
N GLY A 40 0.61 0.00 -15.23
CA GLY A 40 1.76 0.91 -15.35
C GLY A 40 1.46 2.37 -15.02
N LYS A 41 0.21 2.74 -14.67
CA LYS A 41 -0.17 4.13 -14.38
C LYS A 41 0.36 4.62 -13.03
N LEU A 42 0.56 3.72 -12.07
CA LEU A 42 1.17 4.02 -10.78
C LEU A 42 2.53 3.36 -10.66
N VAL A 43 3.57 4.19 -10.49
CA VAL A 43 4.94 3.75 -10.26
C VAL A 43 5.37 4.25 -8.90
N LEU A 44 5.57 3.33 -7.96
CA LEU A 44 6.08 3.66 -6.64
C LEU A 44 7.60 3.80 -6.68
N THR A 45 8.10 4.89 -6.12
CA THR A 45 9.53 5.10 -5.91
C THR A 45 9.93 4.63 -4.53
N GLU A 46 11.21 4.34 -4.33
CA GLU A 46 11.74 4.03 -3.00
C GLU A 46 11.50 5.17 -2.01
N GLY A 47 11.59 6.42 -2.48
CA GLY A 47 11.35 7.62 -1.69
C GLY A 47 9.91 7.81 -1.22
N SER A 48 8.92 7.17 -1.84
CA SER A 48 7.53 7.15 -1.32
C SER A 48 7.23 5.89 -0.52
N LEU A 49 7.76 4.74 -0.96
CA LEU A 49 7.50 3.45 -0.37
C LEU A 49 8.09 3.32 1.04
N TYR A 50 9.40 3.51 1.20
CA TYR A 50 10.07 3.20 2.47
C TYR A 50 9.64 4.11 3.63
N PRO A 51 9.46 5.43 3.46
CA PRO A 51 8.90 6.26 4.54
C PRO A 51 7.52 5.79 4.99
N THR A 52 6.70 5.30 4.05
CA THR A 52 5.37 4.78 4.38
C THR A 52 5.45 3.44 5.12
N LEU A 53 6.32 2.53 4.68
CA LEU A 53 6.58 1.27 5.39
C LEU A 53 7.10 1.49 6.81
N HIS A 54 8.03 2.43 6.99
CA HIS A 54 8.54 2.78 8.32
C HIS A 54 7.46 3.36 9.22
N LYS A 55 6.57 4.19 8.67
CA LYS A 55 5.43 4.73 9.43
C LYS A 55 4.48 3.61 9.87
N LEU A 56 4.11 2.69 8.99
CA LEU A 56 3.23 1.57 9.32
C LEU A 56 3.89 0.57 10.30
N GLU A 57 5.21 0.38 10.23
CA GLU A 57 5.99 -0.39 11.20
C GLU A 57 5.99 0.30 12.58
N ALA A 58 6.20 1.63 12.62
CA ALA A 58 6.17 2.42 13.85
C ALA A 58 4.78 2.48 14.50
N GLU A 59 3.71 2.44 13.70
CA GLU A 59 2.31 2.33 14.16
C GLU A 59 1.95 0.92 14.64
N GLY A 60 2.87 -0.06 14.54
CA GLY A 60 2.63 -1.45 14.96
C GLY A 60 1.72 -2.24 14.01
N LEU A 61 1.42 -1.70 12.83
CA LEU A 61 0.58 -2.37 11.83
C LEU A 61 1.39 -3.40 11.03
N LEU A 62 2.70 -3.19 10.90
CA LEU A 62 3.60 -4.11 10.21
C LEU A 62 4.65 -4.69 11.15
N SER A 63 5.00 -5.95 10.92
CA SER A 63 6.21 -6.60 11.43
C SER A 63 7.16 -6.91 10.28
N THR A 64 8.42 -7.20 10.60
CA THR A 64 9.44 -7.40 9.58
C THR A 64 10.28 -8.64 9.83
N GLU A 65 10.63 -9.33 8.74
CA GLU A 65 11.41 -10.56 8.75
C GLU A 65 12.60 -10.38 7.80
N LYS A 66 13.81 -10.73 8.26
CA LYS A 66 15.01 -10.73 7.40
C LYS A 66 15.23 -12.14 6.87
N VAL A 67 15.12 -12.29 5.55
CA VAL A 67 15.35 -13.58 4.88
C VAL A 67 16.65 -13.49 4.09
N SER A 68 17.58 -14.40 4.39
CA SER A 68 18.84 -14.52 3.66
C SER A 68 18.66 -15.41 2.43
N MET A 69 19.01 -14.88 1.26
CA MET A 69 19.02 -15.57 -0.02
C MET A 69 20.45 -15.51 -0.57
N GLY A 70 21.30 -16.44 -0.11
CA GLY A 70 22.72 -16.46 -0.41
C GLY A 70 23.44 -15.23 0.14
N LYS A 71 24.00 -14.38 -0.75
CA LYS A 71 24.71 -13.15 -0.37
C LYS A 71 23.79 -11.94 -0.13
N ARG A 72 22.48 -12.06 -0.40
CA ARG A 72 21.53 -10.95 -0.28
C ARG A 72 20.57 -11.19 0.88
N VAL A 73 20.44 -10.19 1.75
CA VAL A 73 19.42 -10.19 2.80
C VAL A 73 18.25 -9.31 2.34
N ARG A 74 17.05 -9.86 2.34
CA ARG A 74 15.81 -9.13 2.01
C ARG A 74 15.02 -8.88 3.29
N LYS A 75 14.54 -7.66 3.47
CA LYS A 75 13.58 -7.29 4.52
C LYS A 75 12.16 -7.48 3.97
N TYR A 76 11.47 -8.49 4.47
CA TYR A 76 10.06 -8.73 4.21
C TYR A 76 9.21 -8.00 5.24
N TYR A 77 8.06 -7.52 4.81
CA TYR A 77 7.04 -6.88 5.63
C TYR A 77 5.81 -7.78 5.68
N LEU A 78 5.19 -7.85 6.86
CA LEU A 78 4.02 -8.66 7.15
C LEU A 78 3.04 -7.86 7.99
N LEU A 79 1.74 -8.13 7.86
CA LEU A 79 0.75 -7.57 8.77
C LEU A 79 0.91 -8.17 10.16
N THR A 80 0.79 -7.33 11.19
CA THR A 80 0.53 -7.79 12.56
C THR A 80 -0.94 -8.16 12.71
N PRO A 81 -1.36 -8.82 13.80
CA PRO A 81 -2.79 -9.03 14.07
C PRO A 81 -3.59 -7.71 14.08
N VAL A 82 -3.01 -6.65 14.63
CA VAL A 82 -3.59 -5.29 14.64
C VAL A 82 -3.66 -4.73 13.21
N GLY A 83 -2.57 -4.85 12.44
CA GLY A 83 -2.53 -4.45 11.04
C GLY A 83 -3.61 -5.13 10.21
N ASN A 84 -3.80 -6.43 10.40
CA ASN A 84 -4.81 -7.22 9.68
C ASN A 84 -6.24 -6.73 9.98
N SER A 85 -6.57 -6.47 11.25
CA SER A 85 -7.86 -5.88 11.63
C SER A 85 -8.07 -4.45 11.10
N THR A 86 -6.99 -3.72 10.86
CA THR A 86 -7.01 -2.34 10.36
C THR A 86 -7.22 -2.27 8.84
N VAL A 87 -6.91 -3.33 8.09
CA VAL A 87 -7.06 -3.38 6.62
C VAL A 87 -8.48 -3.03 6.21
N SER A 88 -9.49 -3.72 6.77
CA SER A 88 -10.89 -3.49 6.41
C SER A 88 -11.33 -2.06 6.68
N GLN A 89 -10.96 -1.51 7.85
CA GLN A 89 -11.29 -0.13 8.23
C GLN A 89 -10.69 0.90 7.25
N LYS A 90 -9.44 0.69 6.83
CA LYS A 90 -8.76 1.57 5.87
C LYS A 90 -9.37 1.50 4.48
N ILE A 91 -9.85 0.32 4.06
CA ILE A 91 -10.53 0.12 2.78
C ILE A 91 -11.91 0.78 2.82
N GLU A 92 -12.71 0.51 3.85
CA GLU A 92 -14.04 1.12 4.03
C GLU A 92 -13.97 2.65 4.06
N ALA A 93 -13.03 3.22 4.81
CA ALA A 93 -12.82 4.66 4.85
C ALA A 93 -12.41 5.22 3.48
N PHE A 94 -11.62 4.47 2.72
CA PHE A 94 -11.19 4.89 1.38
C PHE A 94 -12.33 4.82 0.36
N GLU A 95 -13.14 3.76 0.39
CA GLU A 95 -14.34 3.63 -0.45
C GLU A 95 -15.35 4.75 -0.17
N ALA A 96 -15.59 5.05 1.11
CA ALA A 96 -16.46 6.16 1.51
C ALA A 96 -15.94 7.52 1.01
N PHE A 97 -14.62 7.74 1.11
CA PHE A 97 -13.98 8.95 0.58
C PHE A 97 -14.14 9.05 -0.94
N ILE A 98 -13.84 8.00 -1.70
CA ILE A 98 -13.96 7.98 -3.16
C ILE A 98 -15.41 8.20 -3.60
N SER A 99 -16.38 7.57 -2.94
CA SER A 99 -17.81 7.77 -3.18
C SER A 99 -18.22 9.23 -2.96
N THR A 100 -17.77 9.82 -1.85
CA THR A 100 -17.98 11.25 -1.55
C THR A 100 -17.38 12.13 -2.64
N MET A 101 -16.17 11.83 -3.10
CA MET A 101 -15.52 12.61 -4.14
C MET A 101 -16.22 12.52 -5.50
N PHE A 102 -16.73 11.35 -5.89
CA PHE A 102 -17.54 11.21 -7.11
C PHE A 102 -18.79 12.11 -7.05
N ASN A 103 -19.46 12.16 -5.90
CA ASN A 103 -20.63 13.00 -5.71
C ASN A 103 -20.29 14.49 -5.71
N VAL A 104 -19.23 14.91 -5.00
CA VAL A 104 -18.85 16.33 -4.91
C VAL A 104 -18.34 16.87 -6.26
N LEU A 105 -17.54 16.08 -6.98
CA LEU A 105 -16.95 16.50 -8.25
C LEU A 105 -17.85 16.23 -9.46
N GLN A 106 -19.01 15.61 -9.26
CA GLN A 106 -19.94 15.23 -10.33
C GLN A 106 -19.27 14.36 -11.41
N ILE A 107 -18.36 13.48 -11.00
CA ILE A 107 -17.63 12.57 -11.88
C ILE A 107 -18.42 11.27 -12.00
N LYS A 108 -18.73 10.85 -13.22
CA LYS A 108 -19.29 9.52 -13.49
C LYS A 108 -18.17 8.49 -13.61
N PRO A 109 -18.27 7.32 -12.96
CA PRO A 109 -17.31 6.25 -13.18
C PRO A 109 -17.31 5.89 -14.67
N ALA A 110 -16.14 5.91 -15.30
CA ALA A 110 -15.96 5.29 -16.59
C ALA A 110 -15.88 3.78 -16.34
N TYR A 111 -17.01 3.09 -16.52
CA TYR A 111 -17.07 1.63 -16.53
C TYR A 111 -16.44 1.09 -17.81
#